data_AF-A0A973RV43-F1
#
_entry.id   AF-A0A973RV43-F1
#
_cell.length_a   1.000
_cell.length_b   1.000
_cell.length_c   1.000
_cell.angle_alpha   90.00
_cell.angle_beta   90.00
_cell.angle_gamma   90.00
#
_symmetry.space_group_name_H-M   'P 1'
#
loop_
_entity.id
_entity.type
_entity.pdbx_description
1 polymer ?
#
loop_
_entity_poly.entity_id
_entity_poly.type
_entity_poly.pdbx_seq_one_letter_code
_entity_poly.pdbx_strand_id
1 'polypeptide(L)'
;RGVIAGLTRYVTKAHLARAVLEATAWQTREITDAMTKDSGVELAALKVDGGMTSNNLLMQTLSDFLDAPVVRPMVAETTCLGAAYAAGLAVGFWTSTDDLRANWRRAAEWTPRMDADTRDREYKTWLKAVERTMGWIEDEES
;
A
#
# COMPACT_ATOMS: atom_id res chain seq x y z
N ARG A 1 2.66 -20.33 -0.14
CA ARG A 1 4.08 -20.17 -0.59
C ARG A 1 4.14 -18.98 -1.55
N GLY A 2 5.32 -18.39 -1.79
CA GLY A 2 5.47 -17.37 -2.83
C GLY A 2 5.56 -18.01 -4.23
N VAL A 3 4.92 -17.40 -5.23
CA VAL A 3 4.91 -17.88 -6.62
C VAL A 3 5.14 -16.69 -7.56
N ILE A 4 5.90 -16.93 -8.62
CA ILE A 4 6.01 -16.00 -9.77
C ILE A 4 5.37 -16.71 -10.97
N ALA A 5 4.32 -16.10 -11.53
CA ALA A 5 3.58 -16.63 -12.67
C ALA A 5 3.69 -15.72 -13.90
N GLY A 6 3.34 -16.24 -15.09
CA GLY A 6 3.34 -15.46 -16.34
C GLY A 6 4.72 -15.32 -17.01
N LEU A 7 5.68 -16.20 -16.68
CA LEU A 7 7.02 -16.15 -17.28
C LEU A 7 7.00 -16.56 -18.75
N THR A 8 7.63 -15.73 -19.59
CA THR A 8 7.88 -16.01 -21.02
C THR A 8 9.35 -15.75 -21.34
N ARG A 9 9.80 -16.12 -22.55
CA ARG A 9 11.19 -15.87 -23.01
C ARG A 9 11.57 -14.38 -23.06
N TYR A 10 10.58 -13.48 -23.06
CA TYR A 10 10.80 -12.02 -23.08
C TYR A 10 10.97 -11.40 -21.70
N VAL A 11 10.74 -12.16 -20.62
CA VAL A 11 10.83 -11.65 -19.25
C VAL A 11 12.29 -11.32 -18.90
N THR A 12 12.48 -10.22 -18.17
CA THR A 12 13.79 -9.73 -17.74
C THR A 12 13.76 -9.45 -16.25
N LYS A 13 14.92 -9.22 -15.63
CA LYS A 13 15.00 -8.79 -14.23
C LYS A 13 14.19 -7.51 -13.93
N ALA A 14 14.03 -6.63 -14.91
CA ALA A 14 13.24 -5.40 -14.74
C ALA A 14 11.75 -5.72 -14.59
N HIS A 15 11.24 -6.69 -15.37
CA HIS A 15 9.86 -7.17 -15.25
C HIS A 15 9.61 -7.81 -13.87
N LEU A 16 10.56 -8.59 -13.35
CA LEU A 16 10.46 -9.17 -12.02
C LEU A 16 10.45 -8.11 -10.91
N ALA A 17 11.36 -7.13 -10.99
CA ALA A 17 11.40 -6.02 -10.03
C ALA A 17 10.09 -5.22 -10.05
N ARG A 18 9.54 -4.95 -11.24
CA ARG A 18 8.25 -4.29 -11.40
C ARG A 18 7.11 -5.12 -10.81
N ALA A 19 7.07 -6.42 -11.08
CA ALA A 19 6.04 -7.33 -10.56
C ALA A 19 6.03 -7.39 -9.02
N VAL A 20 7.19 -7.30 -8.36
CA VAL A 20 7.26 -7.24 -6.89
C VAL A 20 6.62 -5.96 -6.33
N LEU A 21 6.86 -4.82 -6.98
CA LEU A 21 6.23 -3.55 -6.59
C LEU A 21 4.72 -3.57 -6.84
N GLU A 22 4.30 -4.12 -7.97
CA GLU A 22 2.88 -4.27 -8.32
C GLU A 22 2.16 -5.23 -7.37
N ALA A 23 2.78 -6.37 -7.01
CA ALA A 23 2.23 -7.29 -6.03
C ALA A 23 2.02 -6.62 -4.66
N THR A 24 2.97 -5.78 -4.23
CA THR A 24 2.82 -4.99 -2.99
C THR A 24 1.60 -4.07 -3.06
N ALA A 25 1.40 -3.41 -4.21
CA ALA A 25 0.27 -2.51 -4.40
C ALA A 25 -1.07 -3.27 -4.50
N TRP A 26 -1.11 -4.43 -5.16
CA TRP A 26 -2.33 -5.24 -5.24
C TRP A 26 -2.74 -5.83 -3.90
N GLN A 27 -1.79 -6.33 -3.12
CA GLN A 27 -2.06 -6.78 -1.75
C GLN A 27 -2.59 -5.64 -0.87
N THR A 28 -2.08 -4.41 -1.08
CA THR A 28 -2.62 -3.23 -0.39
C THR A 28 -4.08 -2.99 -0.81
N ARG A 29 -4.41 -3.11 -2.10
CA ARG A 29 -5.78 -2.98 -2.61
C ARG A 29 -6.71 -4.03 -2.01
N GLU A 30 -6.30 -5.28 -1.93
CA GLU A 30 -7.12 -6.35 -1.33
C GLU A 30 -7.49 -6.02 0.14
N ILE A 31 -6.54 -5.48 0.90
CA ILE A 31 -6.77 -5.05 2.28
C ILE A 31 -7.73 -3.85 2.32
N THR A 32 -7.54 -2.84 1.47
CA THR A 32 -8.42 -1.67 1.46
C THR A 32 -9.84 -2.01 1.01
N ASP A 33 -9.99 -2.88 0.01
CA ASP A 33 -11.30 -3.37 -0.46
C ASP A 33 -12.04 -4.10 0.66
N ALA A 34 -11.33 -4.93 1.44
CA ALA A 34 -11.90 -5.60 2.62
C ALA A 34 -12.31 -4.60 3.71
N MET A 35 -11.47 -3.60 4.01
CA MET A 35 -11.79 -2.55 4.98
C MET A 35 -13.01 -1.72 4.56
N THR A 36 -13.13 -1.35 3.28
CA THR A 36 -14.31 -0.64 2.75
C THR A 36 -15.55 -1.49 2.88
N LYS A 37 -15.47 -2.79 2.57
CA LYS A 37 -16.60 -3.72 2.69
C LYS A 37 -17.08 -3.87 4.14
N ASP A 38 -16.17 -3.93 5.10
CA ASP A 38 -16.51 -4.13 6.51
C ASP A 38 -16.99 -2.84 7.19
N SER A 39 -16.45 -1.68 6.79
CA SER A 39 -16.76 -0.38 7.42
C SER A 39 -17.85 0.43 6.70
N GLY A 40 -18.07 0.18 5.40
CA GLY A 40 -18.90 1.02 4.53
C GLY A 40 -18.30 2.40 4.22
N VAL A 41 -17.03 2.63 4.55
CA VAL A 41 -16.34 3.92 4.35
C VAL A 41 -15.34 3.80 3.20
N GLU A 42 -15.51 4.63 2.18
CA GLU A 42 -14.59 4.71 1.05
C GLU A 42 -13.24 5.32 1.43
N LEU A 43 -12.17 4.82 0.80
CA LEU A 43 -10.81 5.30 1.03
C LEU A 43 -10.62 6.68 0.39
N ALA A 44 -10.64 7.74 1.21
CA ALA A 44 -10.44 9.11 0.73
C ALA A 44 -8.99 9.39 0.28
N ALA A 45 -8.00 8.83 0.98
CA ALA A 45 -6.58 8.89 0.65
C ALA A 45 -5.81 7.86 1.47
N LEU A 46 -4.75 7.30 0.91
CA LEU A 46 -3.80 6.44 1.63
C LEU A 46 -2.61 7.26 2.12
N LYS A 47 -2.48 7.42 3.44
CA LYS A 47 -1.27 7.96 4.06
C LYS A 47 -0.26 6.83 4.22
N VAL A 48 0.97 7.04 3.76
CA VAL A 48 2.02 6.00 3.73
C VAL A 48 3.26 6.43 4.51
N ASP A 49 3.94 5.46 5.10
CA ASP A 49 5.21 5.62 5.81
C ASP A 49 6.12 4.40 5.64
N GLY A 50 7.35 4.49 6.18
CA GLY A 50 8.33 3.41 6.10
C GLY A 50 9.21 3.45 4.85
N GLY A 51 10.26 2.62 4.84
CA GLY A 51 11.36 2.72 3.87
C GLY A 51 10.95 2.56 2.41
N MET A 52 9.95 1.72 2.10
CA MET A 52 9.48 1.51 0.73
C MET A 52 8.81 2.75 0.13
N THR A 53 8.34 3.69 0.96
CA THR A 53 7.71 4.92 0.46
C THR A 53 8.67 5.86 -0.24
N SER A 54 9.98 5.65 -0.10
CA SER A 54 10.99 6.36 -0.90
C SER A 54 10.91 6.02 -2.41
N ASN A 55 10.33 4.87 -2.76
CA ASN A 55 10.19 4.44 -4.15
C ASN A 55 8.96 5.12 -4.81
N ASN A 56 9.22 6.21 -5.54
CA ASN A 56 8.17 6.97 -6.22
C ASN A 56 7.39 6.15 -7.26
N LEU A 57 8.00 5.10 -7.84
CA LEU A 57 7.31 4.20 -8.77
C LEU A 57 6.25 3.38 -8.04
N LEU A 58 6.58 2.85 -6.85
CA LEU A 58 5.61 2.15 -5.99
C LEU A 58 4.49 3.10 -5.54
N MET A 59 4.81 4.35 -5.19
CA MET A 59 3.79 5.32 -4.75
C MET A 59 2.78 5.64 -5.85
N GLN A 60 3.24 5.83 -7.08
CA GLN A 60 2.34 6.01 -8.22
C GLN A 60 1.52 4.73 -8.49
N THR A 61 2.16 3.55 -8.47
CA THR A 61 1.45 2.27 -8.65
C THR A 61 0.36 2.06 -7.60
N LEU A 62 0.63 2.38 -6.31
CA LEU A 62 -0.38 2.33 -5.25
C LEU A 62 -1.56 3.25 -5.57
N SER A 63 -1.30 4.50 -5.95
CA SER A 63 -2.37 5.45 -6.26
C SER A 63 -3.20 5.00 -7.47
N ASP A 64 -2.53 4.50 -8.50
CA ASP A 64 -3.18 3.96 -9.70
C ASP A 64 -4.07 2.76 -9.38
N PHE A 65 -3.61 1.85 -8.52
CA PHE A 65 -4.30 0.59 -8.22
C PHE A 65 -5.45 0.77 -7.22
N LEU A 66 -5.28 1.67 -6.24
CA LEU A 66 -6.29 1.97 -5.23
C LEU A 66 -7.37 2.94 -5.71
N ASP A 67 -7.13 3.63 -6.83
CA ASP A 67 -7.95 4.75 -7.29
C ASP A 67 -8.12 5.88 -6.26
N ALA A 68 -7.11 6.06 -5.41
CA ALA A 68 -7.11 7.06 -4.35
C ALA A 68 -5.77 7.80 -4.29
N PRO A 69 -5.75 9.05 -3.80
CA PRO A 69 -4.50 9.77 -3.55
C PRO A 69 -3.62 9.03 -2.54
N VAL A 70 -2.32 8.94 -2.84
CA VAL A 70 -1.30 8.43 -1.90
C VAL A 70 -0.49 9.61 -1.40
N VAL A 71 -0.38 9.74 -0.07
CA VAL A 71 0.25 10.90 0.57
C VAL A 71 1.41 10.47 1.44
N ARG A 72 2.61 10.96 1.13
CA ARG A 72 3.82 10.74 1.93
C ARG A 72 4.10 11.97 2.80
N PRO A 73 4.20 11.83 4.14
CA PRO A 73 4.59 12.92 5.03
C PRO A 73 6.07 13.26 4.92
N MET A 74 6.45 14.45 5.40
CA MET A 74 7.86 14.89 5.55
C MET A 74 8.64 14.02 6.52
N VAL A 75 8.00 13.54 7.58
CA VAL A 75 8.61 12.61 8.53
C VAL A 75 8.26 11.19 8.11
N ALA A 76 9.22 10.49 7.49
CA ALA A 76 9.02 9.16 6.94
C ALA A 76 8.87 8.05 8.01
N GLU A 77 9.40 8.27 9.22
CA GLU A 77 9.27 7.36 10.36
C GLU A 77 8.16 7.82 11.31
N THR A 78 6.92 7.58 10.90
CA THR A 78 5.72 7.91 11.68
C THR A 78 5.58 7.03 12.93
N THR A 79 6.13 5.82 12.95
CA THR A 79 6.10 4.91 14.11
C THR A 79 6.75 5.55 15.34
N CYS A 80 7.99 6.03 15.19
CA CYS A 80 8.71 6.71 16.26
C CYS A 80 8.01 8.03 16.63
N LEU A 81 7.52 8.76 15.64
CA LEU A 81 6.79 10.01 15.83
C LEU A 81 5.51 9.82 16.64
N GLY A 82 4.74 8.76 16.36
CA GLY A 82 3.51 8.44 17.07
C GLY A 82 3.74 8.14 18.55
N ALA A 83 4.78 7.36 18.86
CA ALA A 83 5.18 7.10 20.25
C ALA A 83 5.62 8.39 20.97
N ALA A 84 6.40 9.24 20.29
CA ALA A 84 6.82 10.53 20.84
C ALA A 84 5.62 11.45 21.11
N TYR A 85 4.65 11.53 20.20
CA TYR A 85 3.42 12.30 20.38
C TYR A 85 2.57 11.80 21.54
N ALA A 86 2.38 10.49 21.68
CA ALA A 86 1.63 9.93 22.80
C ALA A 86 2.29 10.24 24.15
N ALA A 87 3.61 10.04 24.26
CA ALA A 87 4.36 10.34 25.48
C ALA A 87 4.36 11.85 25.78
N GLY A 88 4.57 12.69 24.75
CA GLY A 88 4.61 14.14 24.89
C GLY A 88 3.28 14.74 25.31
N LEU A 89 2.15 14.20 24.85
CA LEU A 89 0.83 14.58 25.35
C LEU A 89 0.66 14.20 26.82
N ALA A 90 1.09 12.99 27.22
CA ALA A 90 0.95 12.51 28.60
C ALA A 90 1.73 13.35 29.62
N VAL A 91 2.88 13.92 29.22
CA VAL A 91 3.72 14.76 30.09
C VAL A 91 3.51 16.27 29.88
N GLY A 92 2.56 16.68 29.03
CA GLY A 92 2.25 18.08 28.76
C GLY A 92 3.28 18.83 27.90
N PHE A 93 4.15 18.11 27.17
CA PHE A 93 5.05 18.72 26.18
C PHE A 93 4.26 19.31 25.01
N TRP A 94 3.17 18.65 24.60
CA TRP A 94 2.14 19.23 23.73
C TRP A 94 0.84 19.39 24.50
N THR A 95 0.13 20.48 24.23
CA THR A 95 -1.10 20.85 24.93
C THR A 95 -2.35 20.20 24.34
N SER A 96 -2.35 19.85 23.06
CA SER A 96 -3.51 19.26 22.39
C SER A 96 -3.15 18.42 21.17
N THR A 97 -4.10 17.63 20.68
CA THR A 97 -3.97 16.95 19.37
C THR A 97 -3.95 17.93 18.19
N ASP A 98 -4.44 19.17 18.36
CA ASP A 98 -4.39 20.19 17.31
C ASP A 98 -2.96 20.69 17.09
N ASP A 99 -2.17 20.81 18.15
CA ASP A 99 -0.73 21.13 18.05
C ASP A 99 0.01 20.05 17.24
N LEU A 100 -0.39 18.79 17.39
CA LEU A 100 0.18 17.68 16.63
C LEU A 100 -0.21 17.75 15.14
N ARG A 101 -1.46 18.13 14.84
CA ARG A 101 -1.91 18.30 13.45
C ARG A 101 -1.13 19.41 12.74
N ALA A 102 -0.79 20.49 13.44
CA ALA A 102 0.03 21.57 12.88
C ALA A 102 1.46 21.14 12.52
N ASN A 103 1.98 20.09 13.16
CA ASN A 103 3.29 19.52 12.86
C ASN A 103 3.28 18.61 11.62
N TRP A 104 2.12 18.14 11.18
CA TRP A 104 2.02 17.29 10.01
C TRP A 104 2.24 18.11 8.73
N ARG A 105 3.23 17.70 7.93
CA ARG A 105 3.53 18.31 6.63
C ARG A 105 3.62 17.24 5.56
N ARG A 106 2.92 17.48 4.45
CA ARG A 106 2.97 16.65 3.24
C ARG A 106 4.30 16.90 2.51
N ALA A 107 5.03 15.83 2.19
CA ALA A 107 6.22 15.90 1.35
C ALA A 107 5.88 15.73 -0.13
N ALA A 108 5.00 14.78 -0.43
CA ALA A 108 4.60 14.44 -1.79
C ALA A 108 3.22 13.79 -1.79
N GLU A 109 2.55 13.89 -2.93
CA GLU A 109 1.27 13.26 -3.20
C GLU A 109 1.25 12.73 -4.63
N TRP A 110 0.68 11.55 -4.79
CA TRP A 110 0.41 10.92 -6.07
C TRP A 110 -1.09 10.79 -6.23
N THR A 111 -1.57 11.11 -7.42
CA THR A 111 -2.98 10.96 -7.81
C THR A 111 -3.11 9.86 -8.86
N PRO A 112 -4.26 9.18 -8.93
CA PRO A 112 -4.48 8.10 -9.89
C PRO A 112 -4.37 8.61 -11.33
N ARG A 113 -3.69 7.83 -12.17
CA ARG A 113 -3.52 8.11 -13.61
C ARG A 113 -3.88 6.91 -14.49
N MET A 114 -4.06 5.74 -13.89
CA MET A 114 -4.47 4.53 -14.58
C MET A 114 -5.96 4.59 -14.93
N ASP A 115 -6.27 4.24 -16.17
CA ASP A 115 -7.64 4.07 -16.65
C ASP A 115 -8.38 2.94 -15.90
N ALA A 116 -9.66 3.14 -15.64
CA ALA A 116 -10.47 2.23 -14.83
C ALA A 116 -10.59 0.82 -15.46
N ASP A 117 -10.82 0.74 -16.78
CA ASP A 117 -10.95 -0.55 -17.47
C ASP A 117 -9.64 -1.34 -17.43
N THR A 118 -8.52 -0.63 -17.56
CA THR A 118 -7.19 -1.22 -17.41
C THR A 118 -6.98 -1.73 -15.98
N ARG A 119 -7.25 -0.90 -14.97
CA ARG A 119 -7.11 -1.28 -13.57
C ARG A 119 -7.93 -2.52 -13.22
N ASP A 120 -9.16 -2.62 -13.69
CA ASP A 120 -10.03 -3.76 -13.40
C ASP A 120 -9.59 -5.03 -14.12
N ARG A 121 -9.09 -4.92 -15.35
CA ARG A 121 -8.50 -6.06 -16.07
C ARG A 121 -7.25 -6.60 -15.38
N GLU A 122 -6.34 -5.72 -14.99
CA GLU A 122 -5.11 -6.11 -14.29
C GLU A 122 -5.44 -6.75 -12.94
N TYR A 123 -6.38 -6.17 -12.19
CA TYR A 123 -6.79 -6.72 -10.89
C TYR A 123 -7.43 -8.11 -11.01
N LYS A 124 -8.27 -8.35 -12.02
CA LYS A 124 -8.79 -9.70 -12.31
C LYS A 124 -7.66 -10.70 -12.60
N THR A 125 -6.61 -10.26 -13.28
CA THR A 125 -5.44 -11.10 -13.58
C THR A 125 -4.63 -11.40 -12.32
N TRP A 126 -4.47 -10.41 -11.43
CA TRP A 126 -3.88 -10.59 -10.10
C TRP A 126 -4.65 -11.61 -9.27
N LEU A 127 -5.98 -11.45 -9.11
CA LEU A 127 -6.81 -12.39 -8.34
C LEU A 127 -6.72 -13.81 -8.88
N LYS A 128 -6.73 -13.97 -10.20
CA LYS A 128 -6.50 -15.27 -10.84
C LYS A 128 -5.12 -15.84 -10.49
N ALA A 129 -4.07 -15.03 -10.45
CA ALA A 129 -2.75 -15.49 -10.05
C ALA A 129 -2.74 -15.94 -8.58
N VAL A 130 -3.29 -15.14 -7.67
CA VAL A 130 -3.42 -15.46 -6.23
C VAL A 130 -4.13 -16.78 -6.02
N GLU A 131 -5.28 -17.00 -6.65
CA GLU A 131 -6.04 -18.25 -6.55
C GLU A 131 -5.18 -19.49 -6.89
N ARG A 132 -4.32 -19.38 -7.91
CA ARG A 132 -3.43 -20.47 -8.33
C ARG A 132 -2.25 -20.70 -7.40
N THR A 133 -2.01 -19.80 -6.44
CA THR A 133 -0.96 -19.97 -5.42
C THR A 133 -1.45 -20.65 -4.15
N MET A 134 -2.77 -20.77 -3.96
CA MET A 134 -3.40 -21.37 -2.79
C MET A 134 -3.33 -22.89 -2.83
N GLY A 135 -3.40 -23.53 -1.66
CA GLY A 135 -3.40 -25.00 -1.55
C GLY A 135 -2.09 -25.68 -1.95
N TRP A 136 -0.97 -24.93 -1.97
CA TRP A 136 0.33 -25.48 -2.39
C TRP A 136 0.96 -26.43 -1.36
N ILE A 137 0.75 -26.17 -0.08
CA ILE A 137 1.15 -27.08 0.99
C ILE A 137 -0.11 -27.85 1.36
N GLU A 138 -0.05 -29.16 1.20
CA GLU A 138 -1.00 -30.07 1.81
C GLU A 138 -0.49 -30.33 3.22
N ASP A 139 -1.31 -30.06 4.24
CA ASP A 139 -0.99 -30.52 5.59
C ASP A 139 -1.05 -32.05 5.56
N GLU A 140 0.11 -32.72 5.54
CA GLU A 140 0.16 -34.14 5.88
C GLU A 140 -0.42 -34.28 7.30
N GLU A 141 -1.49 -35.06 7.40
CA GLU A 141 -2.33 -35.31 8.57
C GLU A 141 -1.57 -35.25 9.90
N SER A 142 -2.12 -34.48 10.85
CA SER A 142 -1.82 -34.60 12.29
C SER A 142 -2.58 -35.77 12.90
#